data_AF-A0A5B8J5I9-F1
#
_entry.id   AF-A0A5B8J5I9-F1
#
_cell.length_a   1.000
_cell.length_b   1.000
_cell.length_c   1.000
_cell.angle_alpha   90.00
_cell.angle_beta   90.00
_cell.angle_gamma   90.00
#
_symmetry.space_group_name_H-M   'P 1'
#
loop_
_entity.id
_entity.type
_entity.pdbx_description
1 polymer ?
#
loop_
_entity_poly.entity_id
_entity_poly.type
_entity_poly.pdbx_seq_one_letter_code
_entity_poly.pdbx_strand_id
1 'polypeptide(L)'
;MNAVNAVLQFRRRMRRADRPAAAAVAIGNLLLLAALAAIAVGLVPGFEPDTRERESAAQKQAGRVFGYWLAGGLLVFASLGMTRALFTHVTTMLAPPAALILILASRM
;
A
#
# COMPACT_ATOMS: atom_id res chain seq x y z
N MET A 1 13.07 -25.29 26.52
CA MET A 1 11.95 -24.63 25.82
C MET A 1 11.87 -25.25 24.43
N ASN A 2 10.80 -26.00 24.13
CA ASN A 2 10.76 -26.84 22.91
C ASN A 2 10.28 -26.01 21.72
N ALA A 3 10.77 -26.29 20.51
CA ALA A 3 10.53 -25.48 19.29
C ALA A 3 9.05 -25.17 19.03
N VAL A 4 8.15 -26.10 19.34
CA VAL A 4 6.69 -25.94 19.20
C VAL A 4 6.15 -24.80 20.07
N ASN A 5 6.64 -24.65 21.32
CA ASN A 5 6.19 -23.58 22.21
C ASN A 5 6.67 -22.21 21.75
N ALA A 6 7.87 -22.11 21.15
CA ALA A 6 8.38 -20.88 20.58
C ALA A 6 7.51 -20.41 19.38
N VAL A 7 7.13 -21.33 18.49
CA VAL A 7 6.24 -21.05 17.34
C VAL A 7 4.86 -20.58 17.82
N LEU A 8 4.28 -21.23 18.83
CA LEU A 8 2.97 -20.83 19.38
C LEU A 8 3.02 -19.47 20.06
N GLN A 9 4.08 -19.16 20.81
CA GLN A 9 4.27 -17.84 21.43
C GLN A 9 4.43 -16.75 20.37
N PHE A 10 5.24 -17.00 19.34
CA PHE A 10 5.41 -16.09 18.21
C PHE A 10 4.08 -15.80 17.50
N ARG A 11 3.30 -16.84 17.19
CA ARG A 11 1.98 -16.70 16.55
C ARG A 11 0.99 -15.91 17.40
N ARG A 12 0.98 -16.13 18.72
CA ARG A 12 0.14 -15.36 19.65
C ARG A 12 0.54 -13.89 19.69
N ARG A 13 1.84 -13.59 19.66
CA ARG A 13 2.35 -12.21 19.62
C ARG A 13 1.93 -11.51 18.33
N MET A 14 2.09 -12.16 17.18
CA MET A 14 1.68 -11.60 15.88
C MET A 14 0.17 -11.36 15.80
N ARG A 15 -0.66 -12.29 16.32
CA ARG A 15 -2.11 -12.08 16.41
C ARG A 15 -2.50 -10.87 17.26
N ARG A 16 -1.79 -10.59 18.34
CA ARG A 16 -2.04 -9.39 19.16
C ARG A 16 -1.63 -8.12 18.43
N ALA A 17 -0.55 -8.16 17.66
CA ALA A 17 -0.08 -7.05 16.85
C ALA A 17 -0.92 -6.80 15.59
N ASP A 18 -1.70 -7.78 15.12
CA ASP A 18 -2.46 -7.71 13.86
C ASP A 18 -3.45 -6.52 13.81
N ARG A 19 -4.19 -6.26 14.89
CA ARG A 19 -5.10 -5.11 14.96
C ARG A 19 -4.41 -3.75 14.89
N PRO A 20 -3.45 -3.41 15.77
CA PRO A 20 -2.75 -2.13 15.69
C PRO A 20 -1.95 -2.01 14.38
N ALA A 21 -1.39 -3.11 13.89
CA ALA A 21 -0.73 -3.13 12.58
C ALA A 21 -1.70 -2.80 11.45
N ALA A 22 -2.92 -3.34 11.44
CA ALA A 22 -3.92 -3.01 10.44
C ALA A 22 -4.25 -1.50 10.42
N ALA A 23 -4.40 -0.86 11.59
CA ALA A 23 -4.60 0.58 11.67
C ALA A 23 -3.39 1.37 11.13
N ALA A 24 -2.17 1.01 11.54
CA ALA A 24 -0.96 1.65 11.04
C ALA A 24 -0.78 1.47 9.52
N VAL A 25 -1.08 0.29 8.99
CA VAL A 25 -1.04 -0.03 7.56
C VAL A 25 -2.06 0.78 6.78
N ALA A 26 -3.28 0.94 7.30
CA ALA A 26 -4.29 1.77 6.66
C ALA A 26 -3.80 3.21 6.49
N ILE A 27 -3.27 3.81 7.56
CA ILE A 27 -2.74 5.17 7.54
C ILE A 27 -1.55 5.27 6.57
N GLY A 28 -0.60 4.34 6.67
CA GLY A 28 0.59 4.32 5.80
C GLY A 28 0.23 4.17 4.32
N ASN A 29 -0.73 3.31 3.99
CA ASN A 29 -1.19 3.14 2.61
C ASN A 29 -1.91 4.38 2.07
N LEU A 30 -2.75 5.03 2.88
CA LEU A 30 -3.42 6.28 2.47
C LEU A 30 -2.41 7.40 2.22
N LEU A 31 -1.41 7.56 3.09
CA LEU A 31 -0.34 8.54 2.90
C LEU A 31 0.50 8.24 1.66
N LEU A 32 0.85 6.97 1.44
CA LEU A 32 1.59 6.56 0.25
C LEU A 32 0.78 6.86 -1.02
N LEU A 33 -0.49 6.48 -1.06
CA LEU A 33 -1.34 6.73 -2.22
C LEU A 33 -1.50 8.22 -2.50
N ALA A 34 -1.67 9.05 -1.47
CA ALA A 34 -1.72 10.50 -1.61
C ALA A 34 -0.41 11.06 -2.19
N ALA A 35 0.74 10.60 -1.68
CA ALA A 35 2.04 11.00 -2.19
C ALA A 35 2.26 10.57 -3.66
N LEU A 36 1.91 9.33 -4.01
CA LEU A 36 2.03 8.83 -5.37
C LEU A 36 1.11 9.57 -6.35
N ALA A 37 -0.11 9.90 -5.93
CA ALA A 37 -1.02 10.72 -6.72
C ALA A 37 -0.48 12.14 -6.91
N ALA A 38 0.06 12.77 -5.86
CA ALA A 38 0.68 14.08 -5.93
C ALA A 38 1.88 14.09 -6.90
N ILE A 39 2.73 13.07 -6.85
CA ILE A 39 3.86 12.92 -7.79
C ILE A 39 3.34 12.73 -9.22
N ALA A 40 2.34 11.88 -9.43
CA ALA A 40 1.82 11.56 -10.76
C ALA A 40 1.15 12.76 -11.46
N VAL A 41 0.58 13.70 -10.68
CA VAL A 41 -0.09 14.91 -11.18
C VAL A 41 0.86 16.14 -11.15
N GLY A 42 2.09 15.98 -10.68
CA GLY A 42 3.06 17.08 -10.62
C GLY A 42 2.76 18.12 -9.54
N LEU A 43 2.03 17.74 -8.47
CA LEU A 43 1.70 18.60 -7.34
C LEU A 43 2.85 18.74 -6.32
N VAL A 44 3.93 17.95 -6.50
CA VAL A 44 5.10 17.95 -5.63
C VAL A 44 6.13 18.94 -6.18
N PRO A 45 6.54 19.97 -5.40
CA PRO A 45 7.53 20.95 -5.84
C PRO A 45 8.84 20.27 -6.25
N GLY A 46 9.32 20.56 -7.46
CA GLY A 46 10.51 19.94 -8.06
C GLY A 46 10.21 18.70 -8.92
N PHE A 47 8.94 18.31 -9.02
CA PHE A 47 8.44 17.28 -9.94
C PHE A 47 7.44 17.84 -10.97
N GLU A 48 7.35 19.17 -11.10
CA GLU A 48 6.58 19.80 -12.16
C GLU A 48 7.01 19.23 -13.52
N PRO A 49 6.12 18.54 -14.24
CA PRO A 49 6.46 18.00 -15.54
C PRO A 49 6.46 19.14 -16.57
N ASP A 50 7.62 19.79 -16.72
CA ASP A 50 7.83 20.76 -17.81
C ASP A 50 7.69 20.11 -19.20
N THR A 51 7.75 18.77 -19.27
CA THR A 51 7.60 17.99 -20.50
C THR A 51 6.73 16.76 -20.31
N ARG A 52 6.04 16.34 -21.39
CA ARG A 52 5.27 15.08 -21.45
C ARG A 52 6.11 13.84 -21.11
N GLU A 53 7.39 13.85 -21.45
CA GLU A 53 8.30 12.75 -21.12
C GLU A 53 8.49 12.62 -19.60
N ARG A 54 8.69 13.74 -18.89
CA ARG A 54 8.81 13.74 -17.42
C ARG A 54 7.53 13.31 -16.74
N GLU A 55 6.37 13.73 -17.25
CA GLU A 55 5.06 13.27 -16.77
C GLU A 55 4.94 11.74 -16.86
N SER A 56 5.27 11.17 -18.03
CA SER A 56 5.20 9.72 -18.24
C SER A 56 6.19 8.94 -17.37
N ALA A 57 7.39 9.50 -17.15
CA ALA A 57 8.40 8.90 -16.29
C ALA A 57 7.97 8.92 -14.82
N ALA A 58 7.38 10.02 -14.34
CA ALA A 58 6.83 10.14 -12.99
C ALA A 58 5.69 9.14 -12.77
N GLN A 59 4.76 9.02 -13.73
CA GLN A 59 3.68 8.04 -13.68
C GLN A 59 4.21 6.60 -13.65
N LYS A 60 5.19 6.27 -14.51
CA LYS A 60 5.81 4.94 -14.54
C LYS A 60 6.53 4.62 -13.23
N GLN A 61 7.22 5.59 -12.65
CA GLN A 61 7.89 5.44 -11.37
C GLN A 61 6.89 5.25 -10.23
N ALA A 62 5.83 6.06 -10.19
CA ALA A 62 4.76 5.91 -9.21
C ALA A 62 4.09 4.53 -9.29
N GLY A 63 3.84 4.03 -10.52
CA GLY A 63 3.32 2.68 -10.76
C GLY A 63 4.26 1.58 -10.25
N ARG A 64 5.58 1.72 -10.42
CA ARG A 64 6.57 0.78 -9.86
C ARG A 64 6.56 0.76 -8.34
N VAL A 65 6.57 1.94 -7.71
CA VAL A 65 6.53 2.05 -6.25
C VAL A 65 5.24 1.44 -5.70
N PHE A 66 4.10 1.74 -6.32
CA PHE A 66 2.81 1.13 -5.98
C PHE A 66 2.87 -0.40 -6.06
N GLY A 67 3.38 -0.95 -7.17
CA GLY A 67 3.49 -2.39 -7.37
C GLY A 67 4.39 -3.08 -6.36
N TYR A 68 5.58 -2.52 -6.09
CA TYR A 68 6.50 -3.07 -5.10
C TYR A 68 5.94 -3.00 -3.67
N TRP A 69 5.26 -1.90 -3.32
CA TRP A 69 4.64 -1.76 -2.01
C TRP A 69 3.51 -2.77 -1.81
N LEU A 70 2.66 -2.95 -2.83
CA LEU A 70 1.57 -3.92 -2.81
C LEU A 70 2.10 -5.35 -2.64
N ALA A 71 3.07 -5.75 -3.47
CA ALA A 71 3.65 -7.08 -3.42
C ALA A 71 4.41 -7.33 -2.10
N GLY A 72 5.17 -6.34 -1.64
CA GLY A 72 5.93 -6.40 -0.40
C GLY A 72 5.03 -6.56 0.82
N GLY A 73 3.98 -5.75 0.93
CA GLY A 73 2.99 -5.87 2.00
C GLY A 73 2.27 -7.22 1.98
N LEU A 74 1.91 -7.72 0.80
CA LEU A 74 1.29 -9.04 0.64
C LEU A 74 2.19 -10.15 1.20
N LEU A 75 3.46 -10.15 0.81
CA LEU A 75 4.45 -11.14 1.25
C LEU A 75 4.69 -11.08 2.78
N VAL A 76 4.87 -9.87 3.32
CA VAL A 76 5.15 -9.67 4.75
C VAL A 76 3.94 -10.06 5.61
N PHE A 77 2.73 -9.58 5.31
CA PHE A 77 1.58 -9.89 6.16
C PHE A 77 1.12 -11.34 6.03
N ALA A 78 1.25 -11.95 4.83
CA ALA A 78 0.96 -13.36 4.64
C ALA A 78 1.93 -14.25 5.44
N SER A 79 3.24 -13.97 5.36
CA SER A 79 4.26 -14.75 6.09
C SER A 79 4.13 -14.64 7.60
N LEU A 80 3.72 -13.48 8.12
CA LEU A 80 3.47 -13.27 9.56
C LEU A 80 2.10 -13.79 10.03
N GLY A 81 1.22 -14.24 9.11
CA GLY A 81 -0.13 -14.68 9.44
C GLY A 81 -1.03 -13.57 9.99
N MET A 82 -0.76 -12.32 9.61
CA MET A 82 -1.46 -11.12 10.06
C MET A 82 -2.63 -10.82 9.11
N THR A 83 -3.70 -11.58 9.27
CA THR A 83 -4.84 -11.58 8.33
C THR A 83 -5.52 -10.22 8.25
N ARG A 84 -5.69 -9.49 9.36
CA ARG A 84 -6.33 -8.17 9.33
C ARG A 84 -5.45 -7.17 8.61
N ALA A 85 -4.16 -7.12 8.94
CA ALA A 85 -3.22 -6.23 8.27
C ALA A 85 -3.14 -6.52 6.77
N LEU A 86 -3.15 -7.81 6.37
CA LEU A 86 -3.18 -8.23 4.97
C LEU A 86 -4.41 -7.71 4.23
N PHE A 87 -5.62 -7.97 4.77
CA PHE A 87 -6.85 -7.50 4.14
C PHE A 87 -6.89 -5.97 4.08
N THR A 88 -6.54 -5.29 5.17
CA THR A 88 -6.47 -3.83 5.20
C THR A 88 -5.46 -3.30 4.17
N HIS A 89 -4.31 -3.96 4.01
CA HIS A 89 -3.32 -3.55 3.03
C HIS A 89 -3.88 -3.61 1.61
N VAL A 90 -4.48 -4.74 1.25
CA VAL A 90 -5.05 -4.94 -0.10
C VAL A 90 -6.22 -4.00 -0.35
N THR A 91 -7.17 -3.89 0.58
CA THR A 91 -8.35 -3.05 0.40
C THR A 91 -7.97 -1.58 0.27
N THR A 92 -7.06 -1.07 1.11
CA THR A 92 -6.64 0.33 1.04
C THR A 92 -5.76 0.63 -0.16
N MET A 93 -5.01 -0.34 -0.70
CA MET A 93 -4.22 -0.15 -1.94
C MET A 93 -5.08 -0.19 -3.20
N LEU A 94 -6.17 -0.97 -3.22
CA LEU A 94 -6.97 -1.19 -4.42
C LEU A 94 -8.26 -0.35 -4.47
N ALA A 95 -8.92 -0.10 -3.33
CA ALA A 95 -10.19 0.62 -3.32
C ALA A 95 -10.07 2.07 -3.81
N PRO A 96 -9.09 2.89 -3.38
CA PRO A 96 -8.95 4.25 -3.87
C PRO A 96 -8.70 4.36 -5.39
N PRO A 97 -7.74 3.64 -6.00
CA PRO A 97 -7.57 3.73 -7.45
C PRO A 97 -8.78 3.15 -8.20
N ALA A 98 -9.42 2.09 -7.72
CA ALA A 98 -10.66 1.57 -8.32
C ALA A 98 -11.78 2.61 -8.28
N ALA A 99 -11.97 3.29 -7.14
CA ALA A 99 -12.96 4.35 -6.99
C ALA A 99 -12.67 5.52 -7.95
N LEU A 100 -11.42 5.95 -8.07
CA LEU A 100 -11.03 6.99 -9.02
C LEU A 100 -11.33 6.59 -10.47
N ILE A 101 -10.99 5.36 -10.86
CA ILE A 101 -11.29 4.82 -12.20
C ILE A 101 -12.81 4.80 -12.46
N LEU A 102 -13.60 4.32 -11.50
CA LEU A 102 -15.07 4.27 -11.62
C LEU A 102 -15.69 5.67 -11.69
N ILE A 103 -15.19 6.62 -10.89
CA ILE A 103 -15.63 8.02 -10.95
C ILE A 103 -15.31 8.60 -12.32
N LEU A 104 -14.10 8.38 -12.85
CA LEU A 104 -13.74 8.87 -14.18
C LEU A 104 -14.59 8.22 -15.28
N ALA A 105 -14.80 6.91 -15.21
CA ALA A 105 -15.60 6.17 -16.19
C ALA A 105 -17.09 6.56 -16.19
N SER A 106 -17.64 6.98 -15.05
CA SER A 106 -19.03 7.47 -14.95
C SER A 106 -19.21 8.93 -15.42
N ARG A 107 -18.11 9.63 -15.72
CA ARG A 107 -18.09 11.02 -16.21
C ARG A 107 -17.79 11.12 -17.71
N MET A 108 -17.55 9.99 -18.38
CA MET A 108 -17.36 9.86 -19.83
C MET A 108 -18.68 9.44 -20.48
#